data_AF-A0A563E0J8-F1
#
_entry.id   AF-A0A563E0J8-F1
#
_cell.length_a   1.000
_cell.length_b   1.000
_cell.length_c   1.000
_cell.angle_alpha   90.00
_cell.angle_beta   90.00
_cell.angle_gamma   90.00
#
_symmetry.space_group_name_H-M   'P 1'
#
loop_
_entity.id
_entity.type
_entity.pdbx_description
1 polymer ?
#
loop_
_entity_poly.entity_id
_entity_poly.type
_entity_poly.pdbx_seq_one_letter_code
_entity_poly.pdbx_strand_id
1 'polypeptide(L)'
;MDRLRLQLIELAEPIVRMRLHCLAILPAGVRRSLGRIPADQSAGRTVQWEDVRMPAPSTPQACPPLDTLDDLLLLRSGALSVSADLPRRITVPGVDSDNGAVEIVDPEGVPLAHLAPPTRHGDRFELTEAPAWLGEVSTRPYETLYRAPAEVRAEALADGSTSVIVDRPLVATDVASYDEGQPLLLLVLAGPSVEPSSRALATIRSALAIGGLRRNTRVVAIPLSAARARANPELLGSVVAAYSPQSAARLADVMTEASEPADETAGLVLFFTGLSGSGKSTVARAVRNAILERDGRPVTLLDGDVVRRNLSAGLGFSPEDRETNIRRIGWVAAEIAHHGGLAICSPIAPYDSTRKDVRRMVAERGGTFVLVHISTPVEECERRDRKGLYAKARAGEIPNFTGISAPYEEPDDADLVLNTSAVTVADGRDQVLHLLARRQRPNLGSSA
;
A
#
# COMPACT_ATOMS: atom_id res chain seq x y z
N MET A 1 -23.38 11.81 -41.83
CA MET A 1 -22.34 12.66 -41.22
C MET A 1 -22.83 13.51 -40.05
N ASP A 2 -24.15 13.66 -39.80
CA ASP A 2 -24.64 14.52 -38.70
C ASP A 2 -25.04 13.81 -37.40
N ARG A 3 -25.12 12.48 -37.33
CA ARG A 3 -25.39 11.78 -36.04
C ARG A 3 -24.13 11.44 -35.22
N LEU A 4 -22.96 11.32 -35.87
CA LEU A 4 -21.69 11.08 -35.16
C LEU A 4 -21.07 12.36 -34.57
N ARG A 5 -21.44 13.55 -35.08
CA ARG A 5 -20.98 14.85 -34.53
C ARG A 5 -21.73 15.25 -33.24
N LEU A 6 -22.98 14.82 -33.07
CA LEU A 6 -23.77 15.10 -31.87
C LEU A 6 -23.38 14.20 -30.68
N GLN A 7 -23.01 12.94 -30.91
CA GLN A 7 -22.52 12.06 -29.84
C GLN A 7 -21.10 12.40 -29.34
N LEU A 8 -20.29 13.12 -30.12
CA LEU A 8 -18.96 13.61 -29.71
C LEU A 8 -19.03 14.90 -28.87
N ILE A 9 -20.17 15.59 -28.84
CA ILE A 9 -20.37 16.81 -28.04
C ILE A 9 -20.91 16.47 -26.64
N GLU A 10 -21.75 15.43 -26.49
CA GLU A 10 -22.24 14.98 -25.18
C GLU A 10 -21.20 14.26 -24.31
N LEU A 11 -20.08 13.79 -24.88
CA LEU A 11 -18.97 13.20 -24.13
C LEU A 11 -17.91 14.23 -23.69
N ALA A 12 -18.06 15.51 -24.07
CA ALA A 12 -17.09 16.57 -23.77
C ALA A 12 -17.56 17.59 -22.70
N GLU A 13 -18.83 17.55 -22.28
CA GLU A 13 -19.37 18.50 -21.27
C GLU A 13 -18.88 18.30 -19.82
N PRO A 14 -18.47 17.11 -19.32
CA PRO A 14 -17.95 17.00 -17.95
C PRO A 14 -16.57 17.64 -17.77
N ILE A 15 -15.79 17.81 -18.84
CA ILE A 15 -14.40 18.28 -18.79
C ILE A 15 -14.30 19.82 -18.80
N VAL A 16 -15.33 20.53 -19.28
CA VAL A 16 -15.35 22.00 -19.30
C VAL A 16 -16.06 22.60 -18.07
N ARG A 17 -16.97 21.85 -17.42
CA ARG A 17 -17.72 22.36 -16.25
C ARG A 17 -16.93 22.39 -14.94
N MET A 18 -15.84 21.62 -14.84
CA MET A 18 -14.98 21.61 -13.64
C MET A 18 -14.01 22.80 -13.55
N ARG A 19 -13.86 23.58 -14.65
CA ARG A 19 -12.98 24.77 -14.67
C ARG A 19 -13.65 26.08 -14.28
N LEU A 20 -14.97 26.11 -14.07
CA LEU A 20 -15.72 27.35 -13.80
C LEU A 20 -16.31 27.44 -12.38
N HIS A 21 -16.24 26.38 -11.56
CA HIS A 21 -16.72 26.45 -10.17
C HIS A 21 -15.67 26.94 -9.15
N CYS A 22 -14.38 27.00 -9.49
CA CYS A 22 -13.34 27.49 -8.57
C CYS A 22 -13.11 29.01 -8.62
N LEU A 23 -13.82 29.77 -9.45
CA LEU A 23 -13.62 31.22 -9.62
C LEU A 23 -14.77 32.09 -9.07
N ALA A 24 -15.74 31.51 -8.37
CA ALA A 24 -16.90 32.22 -7.82
C ALA A 24 -16.92 32.39 -6.29
N ILE A 25 -15.87 31.94 -5.56
CA ILE A 25 -15.78 32.05 -4.08
C ILE A 25 -14.71 33.08 -3.68
N LEU A 26 -14.65 34.22 -4.36
CA LEU A 26 -13.83 35.35 -3.93
C LEU A 26 -14.72 36.60 -3.77
N PRO A 27 -14.75 37.23 -2.58
CA PRO A 27 -15.50 38.47 -2.38
C PRO A 27 -15.04 39.59 -3.33
N ALA A 28 -15.97 40.43 -3.76
CA ALA A 28 -15.83 41.46 -4.80
C ALA A 28 -14.83 42.61 -4.51
N GLY A 29 -13.98 42.49 -3.49
CA GLY A 29 -12.98 43.51 -3.10
C GLY A 29 -11.58 43.32 -3.71
N VAL A 30 -11.25 42.15 -4.28
CA VAL A 30 -9.87 41.84 -4.74
C VAL A 30 -9.72 41.98 -6.26
N ARG A 31 -10.47 42.89 -6.88
CA ARG A 31 -10.32 43.24 -8.31
C ARG A 31 -10.09 44.73 -8.47
N ARG A 32 -8.96 45.24 -7.95
CA ARG A 32 -8.31 46.50 -8.40
C ARG A 32 -7.01 46.76 -7.63
N SER A 33 -5.92 46.17 -8.11
CA SER A 33 -4.56 46.76 -8.06
C SER A 33 -3.55 45.83 -8.74
N LEU A 34 -3.70 45.60 -10.05
CA LEU A 34 -2.58 45.11 -10.87
C LEU A 34 -1.62 46.28 -11.16
N GLY A 35 -1.03 46.81 -10.09
CA GLY A 35 0.21 47.57 -10.16
C GLY A 35 1.37 46.58 -10.11
N ARG A 36 2.38 46.79 -10.95
CA ARG A 36 3.63 46.00 -10.98
C ARG A 36 4.14 45.77 -9.56
N ILE A 37 4.14 44.52 -9.11
CA ILE A 37 4.87 44.10 -7.91
C ILE A 37 6.36 44.14 -8.31
N PRO A 38 7.22 44.94 -7.64
CA PRO A 38 8.66 44.90 -7.88
C PRO A 38 9.17 43.51 -7.51
N ALA A 39 10.14 42.99 -8.28
CA ALA A 39 10.85 41.78 -7.91
C ALA A 39 11.53 42.00 -6.55
N ASP A 40 10.96 41.43 -5.49
CA ASP A 40 11.54 41.45 -4.16
C ASP A 40 12.77 40.54 -4.16
N GLN A 41 13.94 41.17 -4.08
CA GLN A 41 15.22 40.53 -3.79
C GLN A 41 15.39 40.32 -2.27
N SER A 42 14.37 39.79 -1.58
CA SER A 42 14.51 39.43 -0.18
C SER A 42 15.14 38.05 -0.07
N ALA A 43 16.45 38.06 0.10
CA ALA A 43 17.22 36.94 0.62
C ALA A 43 16.53 36.34 1.87
N GLY A 44 16.49 35.01 1.91
CA GLY A 44 16.17 34.14 3.04
C GLY A 44 15.51 34.78 4.26
N ARG A 45 14.18 34.81 4.28
CA ARG A 45 13.45 34.81 5.55
C ARG A 45 13.53 33.40 6.13
N THR A 46 14.62 33.12 6.85
CA THR A 46 14.67 31.97 7.75
C THR A 46 13.59 32.18 8.79
N VAL A 47 12.57 31.32 8.80
CA VAL A 47 11.62 31.26 9.91
C VAL A 47 12.45 30.81 11.11
N GLN A 48 12.80 31.76 11.98
CA GLN A 48 13.35 31.47 13.30
C GLN A 48 12.18 30.91 14.11
N TRP A 49 12.11 29.58 14.20
CA TRP A 49 11.30 28.94 15.22
C TRP A 49 11.99 29.26 16.55
N GLU A 50 11.39 30.15 17.35
CA GLU A 50 11.79 30.24 18.74
C GLU A 50 11.55 28.85 19.35
N ASP A 51 12.58 28.29 20.01
CA ASP A 51 12.47 27.06 20.80
C ASP A 51 11.57 27.33 22.02
N VAL A 52 10.29 27.56 21.77
CA VAL A 52 9.25 27.53 22.78
C VAL A 52 9.13 26.07 23.17
N ARG A 53 9.88 25.66 24.20
CA ARG A 53 9.66 24.38 24.88
C ARG A 53 8.28 24.43 25.49
N MET A 54 7.30 23.98 24.72
CA MET A 54 5.99 23.63 25.25
C MET A 54 6.23 22.58 26.35
N PRO A 55 5.58 22.71 27.53
CA PRO A 55 5.67 21.67 28.53
C PRO A 55 5.25 20.36 27.88
N ALA A 56 6.08 19.32 28.02
CA ALA A 56 5.74 18.00 27.52
C ALA A 56 4.39 17.58 28.15
N PRO A 57 3.51 16.90 27.40
CA PRO A 57 2.33 16.29 28.01
C PRO A 57 2.78 15.43 29.20
N SER A 58 1.98 15.41 30.27
CA SER A 58 2.31 14.70 31.50
C SER A 58 2.50 13.19 31.29
N THR A 59 1.93 12.66 30.21
CA THR A 59 2.05 11.27 29.76
C THR A 59 2.58 11.25 28.32
N PRO A 60 3.61 10.47 27.99
CA PRO A 60 4.06 10.26 26.62
C PRO A 60 2.93 9.72 25.73
N GLN A 61 2.77 10.29 24.54
CA GLN A 61 1.81 9.83 23.53
C GLN A 61 2.52 9.08 22.40
N ALA A 62 1.88 8.06 21.84
CA ALA A 62 2.33 7.43 20.61
C ALA A 62 1.22 6.87 19.74
N CYS A 63 1.40 7.02 18.43
CA CYS A 63 0.62 6.33 17.42
C CYS A 63 1.36 5.06 16.98
N PRO A 64 0.81 3.86 17.20
CA PRO A 64 1.40 2.62 16.70
C PRO A 64 1.20 2.50 15.18
N PRO A 65 1.90 1.56 14.51
CA PRO A 65 1.59 1.19 13.13
C PRO A 65 0.12 0.77 12.98
N LEU A 66 -0.50 1.02 11.82
CA LEU A 66 -1.93 0.78 11.61
C LEU A 66 -2.37 -0.65 11.90
N ASP A 67 -1.53 -1.64 11.59
CA ASP A 67 -1.79 -3.05 11.92
C ASP A 67 -1.82 -3.28 13.43
N THR A 68 -0.95 -2.62 14.20
CA THR A 68 -0.97 -2.68 15.67
C THR A 68 -2.15 -1.89 16.25
N LEU A 69 -2.54 -0.79 15.60
CA LEU A 69 -3.77 -0.09 15.95
C LEU A 69 -4.99 -1.01 15.81
N ASP A 70 -5.09 -1.76 14.70
CA ASP A 70 -6.13 -2.77 14.49
C ASP A 70 -6.12 -3.87 15.58
N ASP A 71 -4.96 -4.32 16.05
CA ASP A 71 -4.88 -5.26 17.19
C ASP A 71 -5.50 -4.68 18.47
N LEU A 72 -5.25 -3.39 18.75
CA LEU A 72 -5.87 -2.69 19.88
C LEU A 72 -7.38 -2.58 19.69
N LEU A 73 -7.87 -2.39 18.48
CA LEU A 73 -9.31 -2.38 18.18
C LEU A 73 -9.93 -3.78 18.34
N LEU A 74 -9.20 -4.84 17.99
CA LEU A 74 -9.61 -6.22 18.28
C LEU A 74 -9.68 -6.48 19.79
N LEU A 75 -8.69 -6.02 20.56
CA LEU A 75 -8.71 -6.10 22.03
C LEU A 75 -9.90 -5.34 22.63
N ARG A 76 -10.11 -4.09 22.18
CA ARG A 76 -11.19 -3.23 22.66
C ARG A 76 -12.57 -3.81 22.41
N SER A 77 -12.78 -4.38 21.22
CA SER A 77 -14.05 -5.01 20.86
C SER A 77 -14.29 -6.34 21.57
N GLY A 78 -13.25 -6.95 22.16
CA GLY A 78 -13.28 -8.30 22.71
C GLY A 78 -13.13 -9.40 21.64
N ALA A 79 -12.74 -9.05 20.42
CA ALA A 79 -12.38 -10.00 19.37
C ALA A 79 -11.02 -10.65 19.63
N LEU A 80 -10.16 -9.98 20.38
CA LEU A 80 -8.93 -10.52 20.93
C LEU A 80 -8.95 -10.36 22.45
N SER A 81 -8.31 -11.28 23.17
CA SER A 81 -8.11 -11.18 24.61
C SER A 81 -6.63 -11.11 24.96
N VAL A 82 -6.34 -10.39 26.05
CA VAL A 82 -5.09 -10.51 26.82
C VAL A 82 -5.35 -11.53 27.92
N SER A 83 -4.45 -12.50 28.12
CA SER A 83 -4.52 -13.42 29.25
C SER A 83 -3.19 -13.48 30.00
N ALA A 84 -3.26 -13.82 31.30
CA ALA A 84 -2.08 -13.98 32.14
C ALA A 84 -1.13 -15.08 31.64
N ASP A 85 -1.67 -16.11 30.98
CA ASP A 85 -0.89 -17.25 30.47
C ASP A 85 -0.25 -16.99 29.10
N LEU A 86 -0.77 -16.03 28.33
CA LEU A 86 -0.33 -15.69 26.97
C LEU A 86 -0.36 -14.16 26.78
N PRO A 87 0.71 -13.45 27.17
CA PRO A 87 0.77 -12.01 27.02
C PRO A 87 0.75 -11.61 25.54
N ARG A 88 0.15 -10.45 25.24
CA ARG A 88 0.05 -9.93 23.86
C ARG A 88 1.17 -8.93 23.61
N ARG A 89 1.93 -9.13 22.53
CA ARG A 89 2.99 -8.21 22.12
C ARG A 89 2.48 -7.29 21.03
N ILE A 90 2.47 -6.00 21.33
CA ILE A 90 2.17 -4.93 20.37
C ILE A 90 3.45 -4.15 20.07
N THR A 91 3.59 -3.62 18.86
CA THR A 91 4.76 -2.80 18.48
C THR A 91 4.36 -1.33 18.52
N VAL A 92 4.98 -0.54 19.39
CA VAL A 92 4.72 0.90 19.49
C VAL A 92 6.07 1.62 19.42
N PRO A 93 6.51 2.02 18.22
CA PRO A 93 7.84 2.61 18.05
C PRO A 93 7.91 4.01 18.69
N GLY A 94 9.09 4.39 19.17
CA GLY A 94 9.40 5.79 19.50
C GLY A 94 9.02 6.27 20.90
N VAL A 95 8.56 5.40 21.80
CA VAL A 95 8.28 5.77 23.19
C VAL A 95 9.42 5.33 24.10
N ASP A 96 10.05 6.29 24.78
CA ASP A 96 11.05 6.05 25.81
C ASP A 96 10.42 6.10 27.19
N SER A 97 9.71 5.03 27.56
CA SER A 97 9.04 4.93 28.85
C SER A 97 9.40 3.62 29.54
N ASP A 98 10.65 3.51 30.00
CA ASP A 98 11.12 2.30 30.69
C ASP A 98 10.35 2.03 32.00
N ASN A 99 9.59 3.00 32.54
CA ASN A 99 8.74 2.85 33.73
C ASN A 99 7.46 3.72 33.71
N GLY A 100 7.11 4.32 32.56
CA GLY A 100 6.02 5.28 32.45
C GLY A 100 4.80 4.69 31.75
N ALA A 101 3.61 5.15 32.12
CA ALA A 101 2.43 4.87 31.33
C ALA A 101 2.50 5.57 29.97
N VAL A 102 1.81 5.02 28.97
CA VAL A 102 1.82 5.53 27.59
C VAL A 102 0.39 5.74 27.14
N GLU A 103 0.11 6.92 26.59
CA GLU A 103 -1.16 7.17 25.91
C GLU A 103 -1.04 6.80 24.43
N ILE A 104 -1.84 5.83 24.02
CA ILE A 104 -1.98 5.45 22.62
C ILE A 104 -3.00 6.37 21.97
N VAL A 105 -2.55 7.00 20.89
CA VAL A 105 -3.37 7.85 20.02
C VAL A 105 -3.51 7.22 18.64
N ASP A 106 -4.54 7.63 17.90
CA ASP A 106 -4.65 7.33 16.47
C ASP A 106 -3.70 8.22 15.62
N PRO A 107 -3.68 8.07 14.28
CA PRO A 107 -2.84 8.90 13.41
C PRO A 107 -3.10 10.40 13.48
N GLU A 108 -4.28 10.83 13.93
CA GLU A 108 -4.69 12.23 14.07
C GLU A 108 -4.50 12.77 15.50
N GLY A 109 -3.98 11.94 16.42
CA GLY A 109 -3.72 12.33 17.82
C GLY A 109 -4.91 12.16 18.76
N VAL A 110 -5.99 11.50 18.34
CA VAL A 110 -7.17 11.20 19.17
C VAL A 110 -6.80 10.12 20.20
N PRO A 111 -6.97 10.37 21.51
CA PRO A 111 -6.66 9.38 22.53
C PRO A 111 -7.53 8.13 22.42
N LEU A 112 -6.89 6.98 22.26
CA LEU A 112 -7.56 5.67 22.16
C LEU A 112 -7.51 4.92 23.49
N ALA A 113 -6.32 4.80 24.07
CA ALA A 113 -6.10 3.96 25.25
C ALA A 113 -4.90 4.44 26.06
N HIS A 114 -4.91 4.12 27.34
CA HIS A 114 -3.78 4.28 28.24
C HIS A 114 -3.21 2.90 28.59
N LEU A 115 -1.92 2.72 28.33
CA LEU A 115 -1.18 1.54 28.74
C LEU A 115 -0.58 1.79 30.12
N ALA A 116 -1.06 1.07 31.14
CA ALA A 116 -0.39 0.99 32.43
C ALA A 116 1.03 0.44 32.22
N PRO A 117 2.05 0.88 33.00
CA PRO A 117 3.47 0.74 32.69
C PRO A 117 3.81 -0.59 32.00
N PRO A 118 3.85 -0.60 30.65
CA PRO A 118 3.90 -1.85 29.92
C PRO A 118 5.32 -2.42 30.00
N THR A 119 5.45 -3.75 30.03
CA THR A 119 6.80 -4.35 29.97
C THR A 119 7.36 -4.14 28.56
N ARG A 120 8.49 -3.44 28.46
CA ARG A 120 9.12 -3.09 27.19
C ARG A 120 10.22 -4.07 26.82
N HIS A 121 10.22 -4.53 25.58
CA HIS A 121 11.28 -5.34 24.97
C HIS A 121 11.69 -4.70 23.64
N GLY A 122 12.65 -3.77 23.68
CA GLY A 122 13.05 -2.99 22.51
C GLY A 122 11.96 -2.00 22.07
N ASP A 123 11.43 -2.15 20.86
CA ASP A 123 10.32 -1.36 20.29
C ASP A 123 8.94 -2.01 20.51
N ARG A 124 8.90 -3.11 21.28
CA ARG A 124 7.68 -3.87 21.56
C ARG A 124 7.25 -3.69 23.01
N PHE A 125 5.94 -3.60 23.18
CA PHE A 125 5.28 -3.59 24.47
C PHE A 125 4.53 -4.90 24.67
N GLU A 126 4.70 -5.48 25.84
CA GLU A 126 4.02 -6.69 26.27
C GLU A 126 2.86 -6.31 27.20
N LEU A 127 1.64 -6.58 26.74
CA LEU A 127 0.41 -6.38 27.48
C LEU A 127 0.10 -7.62 28.29
N THR A 128 0.04 -7.47 29.60
CA THR A 128 -0.40 -8.49 30.57
C THR A 128 -1.84 -8.28 31.04
N GLU A 129 -2.35 -7.06 30.86
CA GLU A 129 -3.73 -6.67 31.13
C GLU A 129 -4.31 -5.85 29.96
N ALA A 130 -5.63 -5.69 29.95
CA ALA A 130 -6.29 -4.88 28.94
C ALA A 130 -5.96 -3.38 29.15
N PRO A 131 -5.71 -2.61 28.07
CA PRO A 131 -5.56 -1.16 28.16
C PRO A 131 -6.76 -0.47 28.81
N ALA A 132 -6.52 0.65 29.48
CA ALA A 132 -7.60 1.53 29.92
C ALA A 132 -8.07 2.38 28.72
N TRP A 133 -9.24 2.06 28.16
CA TRP A 133 -9.77 2.76 26.99
C TRP A 133 -10.22 4.19 27.33
N LEU A 134 -9.77 5.19 26.57
CA LEU A 134 -9.93 6.62 26.90
C LEU A 134 -11.01 7.34 26.07
N GLY A 135 -11.13 7.02 24.79
CA GLY A 135 -11.96 7.77 23.85
C GLY A 135 -12.68 6.86 22.84
N GLU A 136 -13.50 7.43 21.97
CA GLU A 136 -14.11 6.68 20.85
C GLU A 136 -13.05 6.26 19.83
N VAL A 137 -13.39 5.28 18.99
CA VAL A 137 -12.55 4.92 17.84
C VAL A 137 -12.74 5.99 16.78
N SER A 138 -11.66 6.51 16.22
CA SER A 138 -11.73 7.47 15.12
C SER A 138 -12.50 6.90 13.94
N THR A 139 -13.17 7.80 13.21
CA THR A 139 -14.07 7.40 12.13
C THR A 139 -13.31 6.64 11.05
N ARG A 140 -13.82 5.46 10.68
CA ARG A 140 -13.32 4.65 9.57
C ARG A 140 -14.45 4.35 8.57
N PRO A 141 -14.10 4.04 7.31
CA PRO A 141 -15.09 3.62 6.31
C PRO A 141 -15.91 2.43 6.81
N TYR A 142 -17.23 2.51 6.66
CA TYR A 142 -18.17 1.47 7.09
C TYR A 142 -18.17 1.19 8.61
N GLU A 143 -17.97 2.21 9.46
CA GLU A 143 -17.95 2.08 10.94
C GLU A 143 -19.04 1.16 11.49
N THR A 144 -20.28 1.29 11.00
CA THR A 144 -21.43 0.51 11.48
C THR A 144 -21.31 -1.01 11.30
N LEU A 145 -20.38 -1.48 10.46
CA LEU A 145 -20.11 -2.91 10.26
C LEU A 145 -19.13 -3.49 11.28
N TYR A 146 -18.36 -2.66 11.98
CA TYR A 146 -17.39 -3.10 12.97
C TYR A 146 -18.04 -3.31 14.33
N ARG A 147 -18.76 -4.42 14.46
CA ARG A 147 -19.56 -4.75 15.64
C ARG A 147 -18.80 -5.61 16.65
N ALA A 148 -19.13 -5.47 17.92
CA ALA A 148 -18.54 -6.27 18.99
C ALA A 148 -18.94 -7.76 18.84
N PRO A 149 -18.01 -8.71 19.04
CA PRO A 149 -18.30 -10.13 18.87
C PRO A 149 -19.42 -10.65 19.78
N ALA A 150 -19.57 -10.11 20.99
CA ALA A 150 -20.62 -10.53 21.92
C ALA A 150 -22.03 -10.33 21.35
N GLU A 151 -22.28 -9.19 20.71
CA GLU A 151 -23.56 -8.87 20.07
C GLU A 151 -23.78 -9.74 18.83
N VAL A 152 -22.77 -9.80 17.96
CA VAL A 152 -22.82 -10.56 16.71
C VAL A 152 -23.10 -12.04 16.98
N ARG A 153 -22.44 -12.59 18.01
CA ARG A 153 -22.59 -13.98 18.46
C ARG A 153 -23.98 -14.24 19.04
N ALA A 154 -24.51 -13.34 19.86
CA ALA A 154 -25.85 -13.49 20.44
C ALA A 154 -26.92 -13.56 19.33
N GLU A 155 -26.82 -12.69 18.33
CA GLU A 155 -27.71 -12.71 17.16
C GLU A 155 -27.54 -13.98 16.32
N ALA A 156 -26.29 -14.38 16.06
CA ALA A 156 -26.00 -15.59 15.28
C ALA A 156 -26.51 -16.87 15.94
N LEU A 157 -26.46 -16.93 17.27
CA LEU A 157 -27.03 -18.05 18.01
C LEU A 157 -28.56 -18.05 17.94
N ALA A 158 -29.19 -16.87 17.95
CA ALA A 158 -30.64 -16.73 17.93
C ALA A 158 -31.27 -17.12 16.58
N ASP A 159 -30.61 -16.79 15.47
CA ASP A 159 -31.10 -17.08 14.11
C ASP A 159 -30.48 -18.34 13.48
N GLY A 160 -29.51 -18.98 14.16
CA GLY A 160 -28.82 -20.17 13.65
C GLY A 160 -27.90 -19.88 12.47
N SER A 161 -27.36 -18.64 12.38
CA SER A 161 -26.51 -18.22 11.27
C SER A 161 -25.26 -19.07 11.12
N THR A 162 -24.96 -19.42 9.87
CA THR A 162 -23.67 -20.02 9.52
C THR A 162 -22.64 -18.95 9.23
N SER A 163 -21.52 -18.99 9.95
CA SER A 163 -20.43 -18.03 9.79
C SER A 163 -19.53 -18.40 8.61
N VAL A 164 -19.23 -17.41 7.78
CA VAL A 164 -18.34 -17.54 6.63
C VAL A 164 -17.26 -16.48 6.71
N ILE A 165 -15.99 -16.89 6.69
CA ILE A 165 -14.83 -15.99 6.65
C ILE A 165 -14.67 -15.47 5.23
N VAL A 166 -14.66 -14.15 5.08
CA VAL A 166 -14.54 -13.47 3.78
C VAL A 166 -13.24 -12.67 3.74
N ASP A 167 -12.25 -13.16 3.01
CA ASP A 167 -10.90 -12.59 2.92
C ASP A 167 -10.57 -12.02 1.52
N ARG A 168 -11.55 -12.08 0.61
CA ARG A 168 -11.50 -11.57 -0.77
C ARG A 168 -12.88 -11.09 -1.22
N PRO A 169 -12.97 -10.25 -2.26
CA PRO A 169 -14.24 -9.91 -2.87
C PRO A 169 -15.05 -11.16 -3.23
N LEU A 170 -16.33 -11.13 -2.84
CA LEU A 170 -17.29 -12.20 -3.08
C LEU A 170 -17.87 -12.11 -4.48
N VAL A 171 -18.07 -13.27 -5.08
CA VAL A 171 -18.88 -13.49 -6.28
C VAL A 171 -20.10 -14.35 -5.94
N ALA A 172 -21.13 -14.33 -6.77
CA ALA A 172 -22.38 -15.05 -6.47
C ALA A 172 -22.20 -16.56 -6.23
N THR A 173 -21.24 -17.19 -6.92
CA THR A 173 -20.92 -18.61 -6.78
C THR A 173 -20.35 -18.97 -5.42
N ASP A 174 -19.69 -18.03 -4.73
CA ASP A 174 -19.08 -18.25 -3.41
C ASP A 174 -20.09 -18.61 -2.33
N VAL A 175 -21.33 -18.13 -2.50
CA VAL A 175 -22.42 -18.38 -1.56
C VAL A 175 -23.46 -19.35 -2.12
N ALA A 176 -23.34 -19.79 -3.37
CA ALA A 176 -24.32 -20.64 -4.03
C ALA A 176 -24.48 -22.02 -3.36
N SER A 177 -23.45 -22.51 -2.66
CA SER A 177 -23.48 -23.78 -1.92
C SER A 177 -24.27 -23.73 -0.61
N TYR A 178 -24.63 -22.54 -0.13
CA TYR A 178 -25.42 -22.38 1.08
C TYR A 178 -26.90 -22.25 0.73
N ASP A 179 -27.79 -22.89 1.48
CA ASP A 179 -29.24 -22.88 1.22
C ASP A 179 -29.83 -21.47 1.33
N GLU A 180 -30.64 -21.05 0.37
CA GLU A 180 -31.14 -19.65 0.28
C GLU A 180 -31.89 -19.17 1.55
N GLY A 181 -32.53 -20.10 2.28
CA GLY A 181 -33.20 -19.82 3.54
C GLY A 181 -32.31 -19.85 4.80
N GLN A 182 -31.07 -20.33 4.69
CA GLN A 182 -30.11 -20.41 5.78
C GLN A 182 -29.50 -19.02 6.06
N PRO A 183 -29.65 -18.47 7.28
CA PRO A 183 -29.02 -17.20 7.63
C PRO A 183 -27.50 -17.30 7.57
N LEU A 184 -26.85 -16.25 7.06
CA LEU A 184 -25.40 -16.19 6.92
C LEU A 184 -24.83 -15.04 7.74
N LEU A 185 -23.69 -15.29 8.37
CA LEU A 185 -22.85 -14.27 9.00
C LEU A 185 -21.53 -14.18 8.24
N LEU A 186 -21.38 -13.14 7.44
CA LEU A 186 -20.15 -12.86 6.68
C LEU A 186 -19.17 -12.10 7.57
N LEU A 187 -18.09 -12.77 7.97
CA LEU A 187 -16.99 -12.22 8.76
C LEU A 187 -15.92 -11.69 7.79
N VAL A 188 -15.99 -10.40 7.49
CA VAL A 188 -15.17 -9.73 6.48
C VAL A 188 -13.86 -9.25 7.08
N LEU A 189 -12.73 -9.79 6.62
CA LEU A 189 -11.40 -9.35 7.01
C LEU A 189 -11.05 -8.02 6.32
N ALA A 190 -11.07 -6.92 7.07
CA ALA A 190 -11.08 -5.56 6.56
C ALA A 190 -10.00 -4.62 7.16
N GLY A 191 -8.84 -5.16 7.54
CA GLY A 191 -7.70 -4.35 8.00
C GLY A 191 -6.75 -3.88 6.88
N PRO A 192 -5.96 -2.80 7.09
CA PRO A 192 -6.05 -1.85 8.21
C PRO A 192 -7.33 -1.02 8.15
N SER A 193 -7.99 -0.78 9.29
CA SER A 193 -9.34 -0.21 9.28
C SER A 193 -9.41 1.31 9.10
N VAL A 194 -8.37 2.05 9.52
CA VAL A 194 -8.28 3.53 9.38
C VAL A 194 -7.91 3.93 7.95
N GLU A 195 -6.93 3.27 7.34
CA GLU A 195 -6.53 3.45 5.93
C GLU A 195 -6.73 2.14 5.15
N PRO A 196 -7.98 1.78 4.81
CA PRO A 196 -8.26 0.52 4.14
C PRO A 196 -7.83 0.54 2.67
N SER A 197 -7.18 -0.55 2.24
CA SER A 197 -6.84 -0.76 0.84
C SER A 197 -8.08 -0.85 -0.07
N SER A 198 -7.90 -0.61 -1.37
CA SER A 198 -8.97 -0.79 -2.38
C SER A 198 -9.58 -2.20 -2.32
N ARG A 199 -8.77 -3.21 -2.01
CA ARG A 199 -9.20 -4.60 -1.86
C ARG A 199 -10.07 -4.79 -0.63
N ALA A 200 -9.67 -4.29 0.54
CA ALA A 200 -10.49 -4.37 1.76
C ALA A 200 -11.87 -3.73 1.56
N LEU A 201 -11.90 -2.55 0.93
CA LEU A 201 -13.16 -1.89 0.59
C LEU A 201 -13.99 -2.68 -0.44
N ALA A 202 -13.35 -3.30 -1.44
CA ALA A 202 -14.04 -4.16 -2.41
C ALA A 202 -14.64 -5.41 -1.74
N THR A 203 -13.93 -6.02 -0.81
CA THR A 203 -14.41 -7.13 0.01
C THR A 203 -15.68 -6.73 0.77
N ILE A 204 -15.64 -5.61 1.52
CA ILE A 204 -16.83 -5.09 2.22
C ILE A 204 -18.00 -4.85 1.25
N ARG A 205 -17.77 -4.13 0.15
CA ARG A 205 -18.82 -3.81 -0.83
C ARG A 205 -19.45 -5.05 -1.43
N SER A 206 -18.64 -6.04 -1.78
CA SER A 206 -19.14 -7.31 -2.34
C SER A 206 -19.96 -8.10 -1.32
N ALA A 207 -19.54 -8.12 -0.05
CA ALA A 207 -20.31 -8.75 1.04
C ALA A 207 -21.65 -8.05 1.27
N LEU A 208 -21.67 -6.71 1.26
CA LEU A 208 -22.91 -5.92 1.32
C LEU A 208 -23.82 -6.19 0.12
N ALA A 209 -23.26 -6.30 -1.09
CA ALA A 209 -24.03 -6.61 -2.28
C ALA A 209 -24.68 -8.00 -2.19
N ILE A 210 -23.93 -9.02 -1.73
CA ILE A 210 -24.48 -10.35 -1.44
C ILE A 210 -25.55 -10.27 -0.35
N GLY A 211 -25.33 -9.49 0.71
CA GLY A 211 -26.32 -9.28 1.77
C GLY A 211 -27.61 -8.61 1.29
N GLY A 212 -27.54 -7.79 0.24
CA GLY A 212 -28.72 -7.21 -0.43
C GLY A 212 -29.47 -8.21 -1.30
N LEU A 213 -28.79 -9.25 -1.81
CA LEU A 213 -29.39 -10.29 -2.67
C LEU A 213 -29.96 -11.47 -1.88
N ARG A 214 -29.30 -11.89 -0.79
CA ARG A 214 -29.78 -12.97 0.09
C ARG A 214 -30.40 -12.38 1.35
N ARG A 215 -31.68 -12.70 1.57
CA ARG A 215 -32.35 -12.40 2.84
C ARG A 215 -31.61 -13.07 4.01
N ASN A 216 -31.65 -12.45 5.19
CA ASN A 216 -31.04 -12.97 6.43
C ASN A 216 -29.51 -13.14 6.37
N THR A 217 -28.81 -12.36 5.55
CA THR A 217 -27.34 -12.30 5.55
C THR A 217 -26.88 -11.06 6.32
N ARG A 218 -26.04 -11.26 7.33
CA ARG A 218 -25.40 -10.21 8.13
C ARG A 218 -23.94 -10.07 7.73
N VAL A 219 -23.47 -8.83 7.64
CA VAL A 219 -22.09 -8.50 7.29
C VAL A 219 -21.43 -7.83 8.48
N VAL A 220 -20.28 -8.35 8.90
CA VAL A 220 -19.47 -7.79 9.98
C VAL A 220 -18.06 -7.58 9.46
N ALA A 221 -17.55 -6.37 9.60
CA ALA A 221 -16.17 -6.03 9.28
C ALA A 221 -15.28 -6.28 10.50
N ILE A 222 -14.12 -6.87 10.27
CA ILE A 222 -13.13 -7.21 11.30
C ILE A 222 -11.85 -6.42 11.00
N PRO A 223 -11.28 -5.68 11.96
CA PRO A 223 -10.02 -4.93 11.80
C PRO A 223 -8.84 -5.91 11.82
N LEU A 224 -8.75 -6.72 10.77
CA LEU A 224 -7.71 -7.71 10.51
C LEU A 224 -7.57 -7.86 9.00
N SER A 225 -6.37 -7.63 8.46
CA SER A 225 -6.14 -7.78 7.02
C SER A 225 -6.08 -9.26 6.62
N ALA A 226 -6.54 -9.58 5.41
CA ALA A 226 -6.47 -10.94 4.87
C ALA A 226 -5.02 -11.47 4.78
N ALA A 227 -4.06 -10.61 4.42
CA ALA A 227 -2.64 -10.97 4.36
C ALA A 227 -2.11 -11.36 5.75
N ARG A 228 -2.44 -10.58 6.78
CA ARG A 228 -2.04 -10.84 8.15
C ARG A 228 -2.71 -12.08 8.74
N ALA A 229 -3.98 -12.31 8.41
CA ALA A 229 -4.71 -13.51 8.79
C ALA A 229 -4.12 -14.79 8.18
N ARG A 230 -3.64 -14.73 6.93
CA ARG A 230 -2.89 -15.83 6.28
C ARG A 230 -1.52 -16.07 6.93
N ALA A 231 -0.80 -14.99 7.24
CA ALA A 231 0.49 -15.07 7.90
C ALA A 231 0.41 -15.58 9.35
N ASN A 232 -0.74 -15.36 10.03
CA ASN A 232 -0.95 -15.72 11.44
C ASN A 232 -2.27 -16.49 11.64
N PRO A 233 -2.33 -17.80 11.30
CA PRO A 233 -3.55 -18.60 11.42
C PRO A 233 -4.12 -18.67 12.84
N GLU A 234 -3.26 -18.64 13.87
CA GLU A 234 -3.67 -18.65 15.28
C GLU A 234 -4.41 -17.36 15.69
N LEU A 235 -3.95 -16.20 15.18
CA LEU A 235 -4.60 -14.92 15.38
C LEU A 235 -5.99 -14.94 14.73
N LEU A 236 -6.07 -15.38 13.47
CA LEU A 236 -7.34 -15.54 12.78
C LEU A 236 -8.28 -16.48 13.53
N GLY A 237 -7.79 -17.64 13.98
CA GLY A 237 -8.59 -18.60 14.75
C GLY A 237 -9.14 -18.00 16.04
N SER A 238 -8.32 -17.25 16.79
CA SER A 238 -8.72 -16.55 18.01
C SER A 238 -9.83 -15.53 17.74
N VAL A 239 -9.64 -14.70 16.70
CA VAL A 239 -10.61 -13.66 16.32
C VAL A 239 -11.93 -14.26 15.86
N VAL A 240 -11.87 -15.27 14.98
CA VAL A 240 -13.07 -15.95 14.48
C VAL A 240 -13.84 -16.62 15.61
N ALA A 241 -13.15 -17.29 16.55
CA ALA A 241 -13.78 -17.93 17.71
C ALA A 241 -14.53 -16.93 18.61
N ALA A 242 -14.07 -15.67 18.68
CA ALA A 242 -14.78 -14.62 19.40
C ALA A 242 -16.13 -14.28 18.73
N TYR A 243 -16.18 -14.24 17.40
CA TYR A 243 -17.42 -13.94 16.64
C TYR A 243 -18.33 -15.15 16.47
N SER A 244 -17.77 -16.35 16.33
CA SER A 244 -18.49 -17.58 16.05
C SER A 244 -18.05 -18.70 16.99
N PRO A 245 -18.92 -19.16 17.91
CA PRO A 245 -18.62 -20.30 18.78
C PRO A 245 -18.69 -21.64 18.04
N GLN A 246 -19.28 -21.67 16.84
CA GLN A 246 -19.23 -22.81 15.91
C GLN A 246 -18.09 -22.61 14.92
N SER A 247 -17.66 -23.67 14.22
CA SER A 247 -16.63 -23.53 13.18
C SER A 247 -17.14 -22.63 12.06
N ALA A 248 -16.43 -21.54 11.76
CA ALA A 248 -16.71 -20.73 10.59
C ALA A 248 -16.15 -21.39 9.33
N ALA A 249 -16.97 -21.49 8.29
CA ALA A 249 -16.54 -21.96 6.99
C ALA A 249 -15.59 -20.93 6.35
N ARG A 250 -14.57 -21.40 5.64
CA ARG A 250 -13.83 -20.55 4.70
C ARG A 250 -14.50 -20.63 3.34
N LEU A 251 -14.41 -19.56 2.57
CA LEU A 251 -14.73 -19.64 1.14
C LEU A 251 -13.91 -20.76 0.53
N ALA A 252 -14.57 -21.64 -0.22
CA ALA A 252 -13.86 -22.64 -0.99
C ALA A 252 -12.92 -21.93 -1.97
N ASP A 253 -11.74 -22.52 -2.19
CA ASP A 253 -10.90 -22.16 -3.33
C ASP A 253 -11.73 -22.49 -4.57
N VAL A 254 -12.21 -21.46 -5.27
CA VAL A 254 -12.99 -21.66 -6.48
C VAL A 254 -12.01 -22.09 -7.56
N MET A 255 -11.79 -23.40 -7.69
CA MET A 255 -11.19 -23.99 -8.87
C MET A 255 -12.16 -23.90 -10.05
N THR A 256 -12.39 -22.69 -10.57
CA THR A 256 -12.97 -22.56 -11.91
C THR A 256 -11.85 -22.82 -12.93
N GLU A 257 -12.12 -23.68 -13.91
CA GLU A 257 -11.27 -23.85 -15.10
C GLU A 257 -11.13 -22.56 -15.93
N ALA A 258 -11.98 -21.56 -15.66
CA ALA A 258 -11.65 -20.16 -15.85
C ALA A 258 -10.82 -19.72 -14.64
N SER A 259 -9.51 -19.59 -14.85
CA SER A 259 -8.52 -19.13 -13.87
C SER A 259 -9.16 -18.28 -12.77
N GLU A 260 -8.93 -18.61 -11.50
CA GLU A 260 -9.05 -17.62 -10.43
C GLU A 260 -8.54 -16.29 -11.00
N PRO A 261 -9.31 -15.18 -11.01
CA PRO A 261 -8.78 -13.92 -11.48
C PRO A 261 -7.58 -13.64 -10.59
N ALA A 262 -6.41 -13.85 -11.17
CA ALA A 262 -5.18 -14.10 -10.47
C ALA A 262 -4.76 -12.87 -9.69
N ASP A 263 -5.24 -12.75 -8.44
CA ASP A 263 -5.13 -11.56 -7.61
C ASP A 263 -5.14 -10.26 -8.46
N GLU A 264 -6.07 -10.15 -9.42
CA GLU A 264 -6.06 -9.08 -10.45
C GLU A 264 -6.18 -7.67 -9.81
N THR A 265 -6.53 -7.66 -8.51
CA THR A 265 -6.70 -6.47 -7.67
C THR A 265 -5.54 -6.19 -6.72
N ALA A 266 -4.59 -7.10 -6.53
CA ALA A 266 -3.43 -6.82 -5.69
C ALA A 266 -2.45 -5.91 -6.42
N GLY A 267 -2.15 -4.78 -5.77
CA GLY A 267 -1.13 -3.85 -6.22
C GLY A 267 0.20 -4.50 -6.51
N LEU A 268 0.86 -4.03 -7.57
CA LEU A 268 2.15 -4.54 -7.97
C LEU A 268 3.12 -3.39 -8.23
N VAL A 269 4.34 -3.52 -7.70
CA VAL A 269 5.48 -2.68 -8.05
C VAL A 269 6.50 -3.52 -8.81
N LEU A 270 6.66 -3.22 -10.10
CA LEU A 270 7.71 -3.77 -10.95
C LEU A 270 8.89 -2.79 -10.95
N PHE A 271 9.94 -3.13 -10.23
CA PHE A 271 11.07 -2.25 -9.96
C PHE A 271 12.30 -2.69 -10.75
N PHE A 272 12.66 -1.94 -11.78
CA PHE A 272 13.88 -2.14 -12.55
C PHE A 272 15.06 -1.41 -11.91
N THR A 273 16.18 -2.11 -11.74
CA THR A 273 17.48 -1.52 -11.33
C THR A 273 18.58 -1.88 -12.32
N GLY A 274 19.68 -1.12 -12.33
CA GLY A 274 20.78 -1.23 -13.31
C GLY A 274 21.45 0.10 -13.61
N LEU A 275 22.60 0.05 -14.27
CA LEU A 275 23.43 1.23 -14.61
C LEU A 275 22.74 2.20 -15.61
N SER A 276 23.19 3.45 -15.68
CA SER A 276 22.75 4.37 -16.74
C SER A 276 23.02 3.75 -18.12
N GLY A 277 22.13 3.91 -19.10
CA GLY A 277 22.33 3.29 -20.42
C GLY A 277 22.12 1.77 -20.49
N SER A 278 21.86 1.09 -19.36
CA SER A 278 21.70 -0.37 -19.33
C SER A 278 20.45 -0.91 -20.03
N GLY A 279 19.50 -0.07 -20.42
CA GLY A 279 18.27 -0.49 -21.13
C GLY A 279 17.00 -0.55 -20.28
N LYS A 280 17.05 -0.24 -18.97
CA LYS A 280 15.89 -0.24 -18.05
C LYS A 280 14.64 0.42 -18.62
N SER A 281 14.72 1.70 -18.97
CA SER A 281 13.56 2.47 -19.46
C SER A 281 12.96 1.89 -20.74
N THR A 282 13.77 1.25 -21.58
CA THR A 282 13.33 0.62 -22.83
C THR A 282 12.52 -0.64 -22.54
N VAL A 283 13.06 -1.55 -21.73
CA VAL A 283 12.35 -2.78 -21.32
C VAL A 283 11.10 -2.43 -20.51
N ALA A 284 11.20 -1.51 -19.55
CA ALA A 284 10.07 -1.05 -18.73
C ALA A 284 8.91 -0.50 -19.57
N ARG A 285 9.20 0.30 -20.62
CA ARG A 285 8.17 0.81 -21.54
C ARG A 285 7.58 -0.30 -22.41
N ALA A 286 8.39 -1.24 -22.88
CA ALA A 286 7.91 -2.38 -23.66
C ALA A 286 6.96 -3.26 -22.84
N VAL A 287 7.30 -3.53 -21.57
CA VAL A 287 6.43 -4.25 -20.62
C VAL A 287 5.14 -3.47 -20.36
N ARG A 288 5.25 -2.17 -20.04
CA ARG A 288 4.08 -1.29 -19.85
C ARG A 288 3.11 -1.37 -21.04
N ASN A 289 3.63 -1.19 -22.26
CA ASN A 289 2.79 -1.18 -23.47
C ASN A 289 2.07 -2.52 -23.64
N ALA A 290 2.78 -3.64 -23.47
CA ALA A 290 2.16 -4.95 -23.59
C ALA A 290 1.08 -5.21 -22.54
N ILE A 291 1.26 -4.73 -21.29
CA ILE A 291 0.22 -4.85 -20.24
C ILE A 291 -1.00 -3.99 -20.59
N LEU A 292 -0.77 -2.74 -21.05
CA LEU A 292 -1.85 -1.86 -21.48
C LEU A 292 -2.65 -2.42 -22.65
N GLU A 293 -1.97 -3.10 -23.59
CA GLU A 293 -2.58 -3.70 -24.78
C GLU A 293 -3.34 -5.02 -24.48
N ARG A 294 -2.95 -5.75 -23.42
CA ARG A 294 -3.51 -7.08 -23.10
C ARG A 294 -4.53 -7.07 -21.97
N ASP A 295 -4.21 -6.41 -20.87
CA ASP A 295 -4.90 -6.65 -19.59
C ASP A 295 -5.77 -5.45 -19.16
N GLY A 296 -5.61 -4.28 -19.79
CA GLY A 296 -6.36 -3.06 -19.46
C GLY A 296 -6.11 -2.50 -18.05
N ARG A 297 -5.22 -3.14 -17.27
CA ARG A 297 -4.85 -2.72 -15.91
C ARG A 297 -4.28 -1.30 -15.94
N PRO A 298 -4.71 -0.39 -15.04
CA PRO A 298 -4.09 0.92 -14.91
C PRO A 298 -2.61 0.80 -14.54
N VAL A 299 -1.74 1.35 -15.39
CA VAL A 299 -0.28 1.33 -15.20
C VAL A 299 0.28 2.74 -15.08
N THR A 300 1.10 2.97 -14.06
CA THR A 300 1.88 4.20 -13.89
C THR A 300 3.36 3.90 -14.09
N LEU A 301 4.02 4.64 -15.00
CA LEU A 301 5.46 4.53 -15.22
C LEU A 301 6.22 5.62 -14.46
N LEU A 302 6.94 5.23 -13.42
CA LEU A 302 7.83 6.07 -12.62
C LEU A 302 9.27 5.94 -13.14
N ASP A 303 9.52 6.46 -14.34
CA ASP A 303 10.85 6.50 -14.93
C ASP A 303 11.71 7.62 -14.30
N GLY A 304 13.01 7.36 -14.12
CA GLY A 304 13.91 8.29 -13.45
C GLY A 304 13.92 9.71 -14.03
N ASP A 305 13.80 9.88 -15.35
CA ASP A 305 13.77 11.20 -15.98
C ASP A 305 12.41 11.91 -15.80
N VAL A 306 11.32 11.16 -15.68
CA VAL A 306 9.98 11.71 -15.41
C VAL A 306 9.88 12.13 -13.95
N VAL A 307 10.31 11.26 -13.03
CA VAL A 307 10.30 11.52 -11.60
C VAL A 307 11.18 12.74 -11.26
N ARG A 308 12.41 12.80 -11.80
CA ARG A 308 13.31 13.94 -11.52
C ARG A 308 12.76 15.29 -11.92
N ARG A 309 11.89 15.35 -12.94
CA ARG A 309 11.24 16.59 -13.35
C ARG A 309 10.07 17.01 -12.46
N ASN A 310 9.39 16.06 -11.81
CA ASN A 310 8.13 16.32 -11.13
C ASN A 310 8.20 16.15 -9.60
N LEU A 311 8.74 15.01 -9.14
CA LEU A 311 8.75 14.62 -7.72
C LEU A 311 10.08 14.92 -7.02
N SER A 312 11.15 15.04 -7.80
CA SER A 312 12.51 15.24 -7.30
C SER A 312 13.17 16.48 -7.89
N ALA A 313 12.36 17.46 -8.33
CA ALA A 313 12.85 18.78 -8.66
C ALA A 313 13.54 19.39 -7.42
N GLY A 314 14.75 19.91 -7.60
CA GLY A 314 15.57 20.46 -6.52
C GLY A 314 16.55 19.47 -5.88
N LEU A 315 16.40 18.15 -6.09
CA LEU A 315 17.44 17.19 -5.66
C LEU A 315 18.60 17.19 -6.65
N GLY A 316 19.82 17.19 -6.11
CA GLY A 316 21.05 17.04 -6.87
C GLY A 316 21.41 15.58 -7.17
N PHE A 317 22.70 15.31 -7.11
CA PHE A 317 23.29 14.00 -7.44
C PHE A 317 24.25 13.48 -6.35
N SER A 318 24.20 14.02 -5.14
CA SER A 318 24.89 13.41 -3.99
C SER A 318 24.33 12.01 -3.70
N PRO A 319 25.08 11.14 -3.00
CA PRO A 319 24.55 9.85 -2.55
C PRO A 319 23.20 9.99 -1.82
N GLU A 320 23.10 10.94 -0.89
CA GLU A 320 21.91 11.17 -0.07
C GLU A 320 20.71 11.63 -0.90
N ASP A 321 20.93 12.51 -1.88
CA ASP A 321 19.89 12.98 -2.80
C ASP A 321 19.39 11.83 -3.71
N ARG A 322 20.30 10.94 -4.14
CA ARG A 322 19.93 9.77 -4.96
C ARG A 322 19.09 8.79 -4.16
N GLU A 323 19.50 8.48 -2.94
CA GLU A 323 18.74 7.61 -2.05
C GLU A 323 17.37 8.21 -1.74
N THR A 324 17.30 9.51 -1.42
CA THR A 324 16.05 10.23 -1.20
C THR A 324 15.14 10.18 -2.42
N ASN A 325 15.68 10.38 -3.63
CA ASN A 325 14.93 10.22 -4.88
C ASN A 325 14.35 8.81 -5.02
N ILE A 326 15.12 7.75 -4.71
CA ILE A 326 14.64 6.36 -4.80
C ILE A 326 13.56 6.08 -3.75
N ARG A 327 13.74 6.55 -2.51
CA ARG A 327 12.71 6.42 -1.45
C ARG A 327 11.41 7.11 -1.84
N ARG A 328 11.47 8.30 -2.46
CA ARG A 328 10.28 9.00 -3.00
C ARG A 328 9.58 8.19 -4.10
N ILE A 329 10.34 7.61 -5.03
CA ILE A 329 9.79 6.71 -6.05
C ILE A 329 9.10 5.52 -5.40
N GLY A 330 9.77 4.89 -4.43
CA GLY A 330 9.27 3.74 -3.69
C GLY A 330 7.97 4.03 -2.95
N TRP A 331 7.90 5.17 -2.26
CA TRP A 331 6.68 5.59 -1.56
C TRP A 331 5.52 5.77 -2.53
N VAL A 332 5.70 6.53 -3.63
CA VAL A 332 4.63 6.71 -4.64
C VAL A 332 4.24 5.38 -5.28
N ALA A 333 5.20 4.50 -5.54
CA ALA A 333 4.92 3.17 -6.09
C ALA A 333 4.10 2.30 -5.12
N ALA A 334 4.42 2.38 -3.82
CA ALA A 334 3.68 1.68 -2.77
C ALA A 334 2.23 2.17 -2.67
N GLU A 335 1.98 3.48 -2.76
CA GLU A 335 0.62 4.03 -2.78
C GLU A 335 -0.18 3.59 -4.02
N ILE A 336 0.46 3.58 -5.20
CA ILE A 336 -0.18 3.07 -6.42
C ILE A 336 -0.57 1.60 -6.24
N ALA A 337 0.33 0.79 -5.68
CA ALA A 337 0.04 -0.60 -5.39
C ALA A 337 -1.06 -0.75 -4.32
N HIS A 338 -1.02 0.02 -3.24
CA HIS A 338 -2.04 0.02 -2.19
C HIS A 338 -3.47 0.15 -2.75
N HIS A 339 -3.61 0.95 -3.81
CA HIS A 339 -4.89 1.17 -4.49
C HIS A 339 -5.20 0.18 -5.63
N GLY A 340 -4.43 -0.89 -5.79
CA GLY A 340 -4.62 -1.96 -6.79
C GLY A 340 -3.91 -1.70 -8.13
N GLY A 341 -3.22 -0.58 -8.28
CA GLY A 341 -2.52 -0.21 -9.51
C GLY A 341 -1.23 -1.00 -9.74
N LEU A 342 -0.70 -0.88 -10.96
CA LEU A 342 0.65 -1.34 -11.31
C LEU A 342 1.60 -0.13 -11.42
N ALA A 343 2.59 -0.05 -10.54
CA ALA A 343 3.70 0.90 -10.66
C ALA A 343 4.90 0.22 -11.34
N ILE A 344 5.36 0.76 -12.46
CA ILE A 344 6.61 0.34 -13.12
C ILE A 344 7.66 1.40 -12.84
N CYS A 345 8.72 1.04 -12.12
CA CYS A 345 9.79 1.95 -11.74
C CYS A 345 11.07 1.61 -12.51
N SER A 346 11.79 2.61 -13.02
CA SER A 346 13.10 2.38 -13.68
C SER A 346 14.21 3.36 -13.24
N PRO A 347 14.41 3.58 -11.91
CA PRO A 347 15.51 4.41 -11.43
C PRO A 347 16.87 3.70 -11.56
N ILE A 348 17.95 4.44 -11.31
CA ILE A 348 19.24 3.86 -10.94
C ILE A 348 19.21 3.72 -9.42
N ALA A 349 19.14 2.49 -8.90
CA ALA A 349 19.09 2.19 -7.47
C ALA A 349 20.36 1.43 -7.03
N PRO A 350 21.47 2.16 -6.79
CA PRO A 350 22.78 1.56 -6.65
C PRO A 350 23.00 0.83 -5.32
N TYR A 351 22.28 1.20 -4.26
CA TYR A 351 22.47 0.62 -2.93
C TYR A 351 21.39 -0.41 -2.63
N ASP A 352 21.81 -1.54 -2.06
CA ASP A 352 20.94 -2.63 -1.65
C ASP A 352 19.97 -2.24 -0.54
N SER A 353 20.48 -1.50 0.45
CA SER A 353 19.69 -0.95 1.56
C SER A 353 18.45 -0.21 1.07
N THR A 354 18.61 0.68 0.08
CA THR A 354 17.50 1.46 -0.46
C THR A 354 16.52 0.60 -1.24
N ARG A 355 16.97 -0.43 -1.97
CA ARG A 355 16.07 -1.37 -2.67
C ARG A 355 15.22 -2.15 -1.66
N LYS A 356 15.84 -2.60 -0.56
CA LYS A 356 15.16 -3.28 0.55
C LYS A 356 14.18 -2.36 1.27
N ASP A 357 14.51 -1.09 1.46
CA ASP A 357 13.57 -0.09 1.99
C ASP A 357 12.32 0.01 1.12
N VAL A 358 12.48 0.11 -0.21
CA VAL A 358 11.33 0.17 -1.13
C VAL A 358 10.52 -1.13 -1.10
N ARG A 359 11.18 -2.30 -1.10
CA ARG A 359 10.51 -3.60 -0.98
C ARG A 359 9.66 -3.65 0.30
N ARG A 360 10.19 -3.15 1.42
CA ARG A 360 9.49 -3.06 2.70
C ARG A 360 8.28 -2.13 2.63
N MET A 361 8.42 -0.91 2.10
CA MET A 361 7.31 0.05 1.92
C MET A 361 6.14 -0.56 1.13
N VAL A 362 6.45 -1.31 0.07
CA VAL A 362 5.45 -1.97 -0.77
C VAL A 362 4.74 -3.08 0.00
N ALA A 363 5.49 -3.90 0.75
CA ALA A 363 4.93 -4.96 1.56
C ALA A 363 4.03 -4.42 2.69
N GLU A 364 4.45 -3.35 3.36
CA GLU A 364 3.67 -2.65 4.40
C GLU A 364 2.34 -2.12 3.86
N ARG A 365 2.31 -1.69 2.59
CA ARG A 365 1.08 -1.26 1.90
C ARG A 365 0.26 -2.43 1.33
N GLY A 366 0.65 -3.67 1.57
CA GLY A 366 -0.01 -4.89 1.10
C GLY A 366 0.18 -5.15 -0.40
N GLY A 367 1.16 -4.50 -1.03
CA GLY A 367 1.51 -4.68 -2.43
C GLY A 367 2.53 -5.80 -2.65
N THR A 368 2.60 -6.30 -3.88
CA THR A 368 3.67 -7.21 -4.32
C THR A 368 4.83 -6.41 -4.91
N PHE A 369 6.06 -6.75 -4.56
CA PHE A 369 7.27 -6.15 -5.11
C PHE A 369 8.02 -7.15 -5.99
N VAL A 370 8.37 -6.74 -7.22
CA VAL A 370 9.17 -7.52 -8.17
C VAL A 370 10.42 -6.73 -8.54
N LEU A 371 11.61 -7.27 -8.24
CA LEU A 371 12.90 -6.69 -8.59
C LEU A 371 13.44 -7.28 -9.89
N VAL A 372 13.63 -6.44 -10.92
CA VAL A 372 14.28 -6.83 -12.17
C VAL A 372 15.62 -6.13 -12.31
N HIS A 373 16.71 -6.91 -12.29
CA HIS A 373 18.05 -6.40 -12.48
C HIS A 373 18.41 -6.38 -13.97
N ILE A 374 18.64 -5.20 -14.53
CA ILE A 374 19.21 -5.04 -15.87
C ILE A 374 20.73 -4.99 -15.76
N SER A 375 21.37 -6.16 -15.83
CA SER A 375 22.80 -6.43 -15.58
C SER A 375 23.71 -6.16 -16.78
N THR A 376 23.31 -5.25 -17.67
CA THR A 376 24.15 -4.88 -18.83
C THR A 376 25.51 -4.35 -18.36
N PRO A 377 26.65 -4.90 -18.84
CA PRO A 377 27.98 -4.48 -18.42
C PRO A 377 28.25 -2.98 -18.59
N VAL A 378 29.11 -2.42 -17.73
CA VAL A 378 29.40 -0.99 -17.72
C VAL A 378 30.03 -0.52 -19.04
N GLU A 379 30.86 -1.35 -19.66
CA GLU A 379 31.53 -1.06 -20.93
C GLU A 379 30.51 -0.89 -22.05
N GLU A 380 29.47 -1.73 -22.08
CA GLU A 380 28.38 -1.60 -23.06
C GLU A 380 27.48 -0.41 -22.73
N CYS A 381 27.24 -0.12 -21.45
CA CYS A 381 26.51 1.07 -21.04
C CYS A 381 27.23 2.37 -21.45
N GLU A 382 28.54 2.42 -21.28
CA GLU A 382 29.43 3.52 -21.68
C GLU A 382 29.51 3.64 -23.21
N ARG A 383 29.63 2.53 -23.94
CA ARG A 383 29.58 2.54 -25.41
C ARG A 383 28.26 3.10 -25.94
N ARG A 384 27.14 2.85 -25.25
CA ARG A 384 25.79 3.31 -25.61
C ARG A 384 25.53 4.78 -25.30
N ASP A 385 26.37 5.45 -24.50
CA ASP A 385 26.15 6.72 -23.78
C ASP A 385 25.28 7.80 -24.45
N ARG A 386 23.98 7.54 -24.57
CA ARG A 386 23.02 8.36 -25.32
C ARG A 386 22.88 9.76 -24.72
N LYS A 387 23.17 9.89 -23.42
CA LYS A 387 23.03 11.14 -22.68
C LYS A 387 24.36 11.89 -22.53
N GLY A 388 25.47 11.33 -23.04
CA GLY A 388 26.81 11.88 -22.86
C GLY A 388 27.26 11.93 -21.40
N LEU A 389 26.66 11.13 -20.52
CA LEU A 389 26.92 11.18 -19.08
C LEU A 389 28.18 10.42 -18.69
N TYR A 390 28.48 9.31 -19.37
CA TYR A 390 29.72 8.55 -19.14
C TYR A 390 30.92 9.35 -19.63
N ALA A 391 30.85 9.96 -20.81
CA ALA A 391 31.91 10.82 -21.33
C ALA A 391 32.25 11.96 -20.36
N LYS A 392 31.23 12.66 -19.84
CA LYS A 392 31.39 13.72 -18.84
C LYS A 392 31.92 13.20 -17.51
N ALA A 393 31.48 12.02 -17.06
CA ALA A 393 32.01 11.40 -15.85
C ALA A 393 33.50 11.04 -15.99
N ARG A 394 33.92 10.49 -17.13
CA ARG A 394 35.34 10.21 -17.44
C ARG A 394 36.19 11.48 -17.53
N ALA A 395 35.61 12.57 -18.01
CA ALA A 395 36.24 13.90 -18.01
C ALA A 395 36.28 14.58 -16.64
N GLY A 396 35.66 13.99 -15.60
CA GLY A 396 35.60 14.55 -14.25
C GLY A 396 34.56 15.66 -14.05
N GLU A 397 33.72 15.95 -15.06
CA GLU A 397 32.69 16.99 -14.98
C GLU A 397 31.48 16.57 -14.13
N ILE A 398 31.25 15.27 -13.98
CA ILE A 398 30.18 14.71 -13.14
C ILE A 398 30.81 13.88 -12.02
N PRO A 399 30.94 14.44 -10.80
CA PRO A 399 31.48 13.68 -9.67
C PRO A 399 30.51 12.58 -9.23
N ASN A 400 31.06 11.54 -8.61
CA ASN A 400 30.31 10.42 -8.01
C ASN A 400 29.36 9.72 -8.99
N PHE A 401 29.77 9.50 -10.24
CA PHE A 401 28.92 8.85 -11.24
C PHE A 401 28.87 7.33 -11.00
N THR A 402 27.67 6.78 -10.83
CA THR A 402 27.45 5.36 -10.54
C THR A 402 28.03 4.46 -11.64
N GLY A 403 28.85 3.50 -11.25
CA GLY A 403 29.56 2.59 -12.16
C GLY A 403 30.90 3.13 -12.69
N ILE A 404 31.29 4.36 -12.32
CA ILE A 404 32.58 4.96 -12.69
C ILE A 404 33.34 5.40 -11.44
N SER A 405 32.81 6.40 -10.72
CA SER A 405 33.42 6.98 -9.52
C SER A 405 32.58 6.78 -8.25
N ALA A 406 31.39 6.18 -8.37
CA ALA A 406 30.55 5.73 -7.26
C ALA A 406 30.10 4.26 -7.48
N PRO A 407 29.88 3.49 -6.40
CA PRO A 407 29.57 2.07 -6.50
C PRO A 407 28.16 1.80 -7.06
N TYR A 408 27.98 0.57 -7.55
CA TYR A 408 26.69 -0.05 -7.83
C TYR A 408 26.73 -1.45 -7.22
N GLU A 409 25.93 -1.68 -6.18
CA GLU A 409 25.81 -2.97 -5.50
C GLU A 409 24.85 -3.83 -6.30
N GLU A 410 25.38 -4.84 -6.99
CA GLU A 410 24.56 -5.78 -7.74
C GLU A 410 23.59 -6.54 -6.81
N PRO A 411 22.29 -6.61 -7.14
CA PRO A 411 21.32 -7.32 -6.32
C PRO A 411 21.53 -8.85 -6.40
N ASP A 412 21.64 -9.49 -5.24
CA ASP A 412 21.64 -10.94 -5.07
C ASP A 412 20.21 -11.53 -4.97
N ASP A 413 19.23 -10.69 -4.63
CA ASP A 413 17.81 -11.01 -4.41
C ASP A 413 16.89 -10.61 -5.59
N ALA A 414 17.46 -10.44 -6.79
CA ALA A 414 16.69 -10.09 -7.98
C ALA A 414 15.78 -11.24 -8.42
N ASP A 415 14.53 -10.92 -8.70
CA ASP A 415 13.54 -11.90 -9.16
C ASP A 415 13.75 -12.31 -10.63
N LEU A 416 14.40 -11.43 -11.40
CA LEU A 416 14.85 -11.68 -12.76
C LEU A 416 16.09 -10.82 -13.07
N VAL A 417 17.07 -11.43 -13.71
CA VAL A 417 18.29 -10.77 -14.19
C VAL A 417 18.28 -10.79 -15.71
N LEU A 418 18.45 -9.62 -16.34
CA LEU A 418 18.47 -9.45 -17.79
C LEU A 418 19.72 -8.70 -18.25
N ASN A 419 20.53 -9.33 -19.09
CA ASN A 419 21.60 -8.65 -19.80
C ASN A 419 21.13 -8.21 -21.18
N THR A 420 20.89 -6.91 -21.37
CA THR A 420 20.40 -6.36 -22.66
C THR A 420 21.50 -6.21 -23.72
N SER A 421 22.74 -6.64 -23.45
CA SER A 421 23.73 -6.86 -24.51
C SER A 421 23.56 -8.22 -25.20
N ALA A 422 22.90 -9.18 -24.53
CA ALA A 422 22.69 -10.54 -25.02
C ALA A 422 21.22 -10.85 -25.36
N VAL A 423 20.28 -10.07 -24.83
CA VAL A 423 18.84 -10.30 -24.96
C VAL A 423 18.19 -9.13 -25.70
N THR A 424 17.26 -9.42 -26.62
CA THR A 424 16.51 -8.37 -27.32
C THR A 424 15.47 -7.71 -26.40
N VAL A 425 14.98 -6.52 -26.77
CA VAL A 425 13.92 -5.84 -25.99
C VAL A 425 12.64 -6.68 -25.91
N ALA A 426 12.28 -7.37 -27.00
CA ALA A 426 11.10 -8.22 -27.06
C ALA A 426 11.25 -9.43 -26.13
N ASP A 427 12.38 -10.13 -26.19
CA ASP A 427 12.65 -11.28 -25.32
C ASP A 427 12.72 -10.87 -23.85
N GLY A 428 13.36 -9.73 -23.54
CA GLY A 428 13.41 -9.20 -22.18
C GLY A 428 12.03 -8.82 -21.65
N ARG A 429 11.18 -8.19 -22.47
CA ARG A 429 9.77 -7.93 -22.16
C ARG A 429 9.04 -9.24 -21.87
N ASP A 430 9.18 -10.25 -22.73
CA ASP A 430 8.43 -11.49 -22.63
C ASP A 430 8.86 -12.32 -21.41
N GLN A 431 10.14 -12.29 -21.03
CA GLN A 431 10.63 -12.87 -19.78
C GLN A 431 10.04 -12.19 -18.55
N VAL A 432 9.93 -10.86 -18.54
CA VAL A 432 9.27 -10.13 -17.44
C VAL A 432 7.79 -10.49 -17.37
N LEU A 433 7.07 -10.49 -18.49
CA LEU A 433 5.66 -10.87 -18.52
C LEU A 433 5.43 -12.31 -18.06
N HIS A 434 6.32 -13.23 -18.45
CA HIS A 434 6.26 -14.61 -18.01
C HIS A 434 6.49 -14.75 -16.50
N LEU A 435 7.43 -13.99 -15.92
CA LEU A 435 7.62 -13.92 -14.46
C LEU A 435 6.34 -13.46 -13.76
N LEU A 436 5.71 -12.38 -14.26
CA LEU A 436 4.47 -11.85 -13.68
C LEU A 436 3.33 -12.86 -13.75
N ALA A 437 3.15 -13.53 -14.90
CA ALA A 437 2.14 -14.57 -15.08
C ALA A 437 2.35 -15.78 -14.15
N ARG A 438 3.62 -16.17 -13.91
CA ARG A 438 3.95 -17.25 -12.96
C ARG A 438 3.65 -16.89 -11.52
N ARG A 439 3.83 -15.63 -11.12
CA ARG A 439 3.52 -15.15 -9.77
C ARG A 439 2.02 -15.03 -9.51
N GLN A 440 1.27 -14.79 -10.57
CA GLN A 440 -0.18 -14.74 -10.57
C GLN A 440 -0.83 -16.13 -10.43
N ARG A 441 -0.14 -17.20 -10.81
CA ARG A 441 -0.62 -18.57 -10.61
C ARG A 441 -0.09 -19.14 -9.29
N PRO A 442 -0.94 -19.46 -8.29
CA PRO A 442 -0.47 -20.24 -7.16
C PRO A 442 0.13 -21.57 -7.66
N ASN A 443 1.28 -21.97 -7.10
CA ASN A 443 1.99 -23.19 -7.46
C ASN A 443 1.03 -24.39 -7.51
N LEU A 444 0.67 -24.82 -8.71
CA LEU A 444 0.15 -26.17 -8.93
C LEU A 444 1.31 -27.11 -8.60
N GLY A 445 1.20 -27.80 -7.47
CA GLY A 445 2.21 -28.73 -7.00
C GLY A 445 2.64 -29.68 -8.11
N SER A 446 3.95 -29.72 -8.35
CA SER A 446 4.61 -30.79 -9.09
C SER A 446 4.43 -32.09 -8.31
N SER A 447 3.32 -32.80 -8.52
CA SER A 447 3.24 -34.22 -8.21
C SER A 447 4.05 -34.99 -9.27
N ALA A 448 5.25 -35.41 -8.88
CA ALA A 448 5.95 -36.52 -9.51
C ALA A 448 5.42 -37.84 -8.95
#